data_AF-A0A497NDX4-F1
#
_entry.id   AF-A0A497NDX4-F1
#
_cell.length_a   1.000
_cell.length_b   1.000
_cell.length_c   1.000
_cell.angle_alpha   90.00
_cell.angle_beta   90.00
_cell.angle_gamma   90.00
#
_symmetry.space_group_name_H-M   'P 1'
#
loop_
_entity.id
_entity.type
_entity.pdbx_description
1 polymer ?
#
loop_
_entity_poly.entity_id
_entity_poly.type
_entity_poly.pdbx_seq_one_letter_code
_entity_poly.pdbx_strand_id
1 'polypeptide(L)'
;LFEKKGIRVYMEIAGFWTPEYLRHKLRQLEGVENVDMIVAADRSNACQQLDRLGRRFKIIYYKRKVPLRPILDYLNSKEAVLRETQRKHLRDRELKVEGPFTTTADIAEQLDVLEEAVKDVLQERRIPGYRFLGDVLISEVTLNLIEERLTQRIEEGVLTLNEATQLIEKLGGVRPTRILEVLDYVIEWHGIDPTKARIRREPGVT
;
A
#
# COMPACT_ATOMS: atom_id res chain seq x y z
N LEU A 1 -6.26 17.43 -12.10
CA LEU A 1 -4.91 16.82 -11.97
C LEU A 1 -5.04 15.70 -10.93
N PHE A 2 -4.54 14.51 -11.26
CA PHE A 2 -4.34 13.42 -10.32
C PHE A 2 -2.85 13.30 -10.03
N GLU A 3 -2.47 13.23 -8.76
CA GLU A 3 -1.08 13.17 -8.34
C GLU A 3 -0.88 12.16 -7.21
N LYS A 4 0.13 11.29 -7.35
CA LYS A 4 0.53 10.31 -6.33
C LYS A 4 1.98 9.88 -6.56
N LYS A 5 2.88 10.14 -5.59
CA LYS A 5 4.28 9.66 -5.59
C LYS A 5 4.99 9.81 -6.95
N GLY A 6 5.00 11.03 -7.48
CA GLY A 6 5.62 11.36 -8.77
C GLY A 6 4.78 11.06 -10.02
N ILE A 7 3.70 10.27 -9.90
CA ILE A 7 2.71 10.11 -10.98
C ILE A 7 1.90 11.39 -11.08
N ARG A 8 1.84 11.99 -12.27
CA ARG A 8 0.99 13.15 -12.56
C ARG A 8 0.17 12.86 -13.81
N VAL A 9 -1.15 12.78 -13.66
CA VAL A 9 -2.10 12.55 -14.76
C VAL A 9 -3.06 13.72 -14.85
N TYR A 10 -3.04 14.42 -15.97
CA TYR A 10 -3.96 15.51 -16.25
C TYR A 10 -5.31 14.96 -16.70
N MET A 11 -6.39 15.68 -16.41
CA MET A 11 -7.71 15.29 -16.87
C MET A 11 -8.46 16.52 -17.35
N GLU A 12 -9.03 16.42 -18.54
CA GLU A 12 -9.89 17.44 -19.14
C GLU A 12 -11.27 16.84 -19.39
N ILE A 13 -12.32 17.56 -18.98
CA ILE A 13 -13.72 17.20 -19.31
C ILE A 13 -14.18 18.09 -20.45
N ALA A 14 -14.45 17.45 -21.58
CA ALA A 14 -14.77 18.08 -22.83
C ALA A 14 -16.29 18.05 -23.10
N GLY A 15 -17.01 19.10 -22.69
CA GLY A 15 -18.48 19.20 -22.83
C GLY A 15 -19.03 19.74 -24.16
N PHE A 16 -18.43 20.79 -24.73
CA PHE A 16 -18.86 21.39 -26.01
C PHE A 16 -17.65 21.58 -26.94
N TRP A 17 -17.47 20.66 -27.90
CA TRP A 17 -16.28 20.65 -28.76
C TRP A 17 -16.67 20.30 -30.19
N THR A 18 -16.08 21.02 -31.13
CA THR A 18 -15.96 20.55 -32.51
C THR A 18 -14.69 19.68 -32.63
N PRO A 19 -14.67 18.66 -33.51
CA PRO A 19 -13.46 17.86 -33.76
C PRO A 19 -12.24 18.71 -34.12
N GLU A 20 -12.44 19.85 -34.78
CA GLU A 20 -11.42 20.85 -35.13
C GLU A 20 -10.81 21.51 -33.88
N TYR A 21 -11.65 21.99 -32.95
CA TYR A 21 -11.19 22.66 -31.74
C TYR A 21 -10.37 21.73 -30.85
N LEU A 22 -10.83 20.49 -30.69
CA LEU A 22 -10.10 19.50 -29.90
C LEU A 22 -8.75 19.15 -30.53
N ARG A 23 -8.67 19.01 -31.86
CA ARG A 23 -7.40 18.79 -32.56
C ARG A 23 -6.41 19.93 -32.33
N HIS A 24 -6.86 21.19 -32.35
CA HIS A 24 -5.98 22.33 -32.12
C HIS A 24 -5.41 22.34 -30.70
N LYS A 25 -6.26 22.12 -29.68
CA LYS A 25 -5.82 22.06 -28.28
C LYS A 25 -4.88 20.88 -28.02
N LEU A 26 -5.15 19.73 -28.63
CA LEU A 26 -4.29 18.55 -28.48
C LEU A 26 -2.96 18.69 -29.24
N ARG A 27 -2.91 19.34 -30.41
CA ARG A 27 -1.63 19.67 -31.09
C ARG A 27 -0.75 20.61 -30.26
N GLN A 28 -1.33 21.55 -29.52
CA GLN A 28 -0.57 22.38 -28.59
C GLN A 28 0.06 21.54 -27.46
N LEU A 29 -0.60 20.44 -27.08
CA LEU A 29 -0.08 19.49 -26.11
C LEU A 29 0.89 18.46 -26.72
N GLU A 30 0.90 18.27 -28.04
CA GLU A 30 1.87 17.38 -28.72
C GLU A 30 3.32 17.86 -28.58
N GLY A 31 3.54 19.18 -28.48
CA GLY A 31 4.85 19.78 -28.25
C GLY A 31 5.33 19.72 -26.80
N VAL A 32 4.50 19.25 -25.87
CA VAL A 32 4.90 18.99 -24.48
C VAL A 32 5.18 17.49 -24.35
N GLU A 33 6.46 17.15 -24.22
CA GLU A 33 6.86 15.77 -23.96
C GLU A 33 6.42 15.32 -22.56
N ASN A 34 6.13 14.03 -22.40
CA ASN A 34 5.86 13.38 -21.11
C ASN A 34 4.60 13.83 -20.35
N VAL A 35 3.59 14.36 -21.03
CA VAL A 35 2.28 14.65 -20.41
C VAL A 35 1.38 13.41 -20.47
N ASP A 36 1.09 12.83 -19.30
CA ASP A 36 0.07 11.79 -19.16
C ASP A 36 -1.31 12.44 -18.95
N MET A 37 -2.28 12.13 -19.80
CA MET A 37 -3.58 12.81 -19.80
C MET A 37 -4.77 11.91 -20.13
N ILE A 38 -5.85 12.14 -19.40
CA ILE A 38 -7.19 11.60 -19.64
C ILE A 38 -8.06 12.70 -20.26
N VAL A 39 -8.76 12.39 -21.35
CA VAL A 39 -9.74 13.27 -21.98
C VAL A 39 -11.11 12.62 -21.88
N ALA A 40 -12.00 13.21 -21.09
CA ALA A 40 -13.39 12.78 -21.01
C ALA A 40 -14.22 13.52 -22.07
N ALA A 41 -14.74 12.85 -23.09
CA ALA A 41 -15.47 13.47 -24.20
C ALA A 41 -16.95 13.08 -24.21
N ASP A 42 -17.85 14.05 -24.47
CA ASP A 42 -19.27 13.74 -24.65
C ASP A 42 -19.48 12.85 -25.89
N ARG A 43 -20.14 11.72 -25.68
CA ARG A 43 -20.42 10.72 -26.72
C ARG A 43 -21.27 11.27 -27.87
N SER A 44 -22.08 12.29 -27.61
CA SER A 44 -22.95 12.93 -28.59
C SER A 44 -22.15 13.73 -29.63
N ASN A 45 -20.91 14.10 -29.30
CA ASN A 45 -19.98 14.86 -30.13
C ASN A 45 -18.74 14.02 -30.53
N ALA A 46 -18.79 12.70 -30.33
CA ALA A 46 -17.67 11.80 -30.62
C ALA A 46 -17.44 11.68 -32.14
N CYS A 47 -16.21 11.93 -32.58
CA CYS A 47 -15.76 11.82 -33.97
C CYS A 47 -14.67 10.75 -34.11
N GLN A 48 -14.63 10.01 -35.22
CA GLN A 48 -13.59 8.98 -35.51
C GLN A 48 -12.14 9.50 -35.40
N GLN A 49 -11.93 10.81 -35.47
CA GLN A 49 -10.61 11.44 -35.34
C GLN A 49 -10.06 11.41 -33.90
N LEU A 50 -10.94 11.33 -32.89
CA LEU A 50 -10.56 11.11 -31.49
C LEU A 50 -9.84 9.78 -31.32
N ASP A 51 -10.30 8.73 -32.01
CA ASP A 51 -9.73 7.39 -31.86
C ASP A 51 -8.25 7.33 -32.33
N ARG A 52 -7.86 8.20 -33.27
CA ARG A 52 -6.44 8.34 -33.69
C ARG A 52 -5.57 8.95 -32.58
N LEU A 53 -6.14 9.80 -31.74
CA LEU A 53 -5.48 10.47 -30.60
C LEU A 53 -5.43 9.57 -29.36
N GLY A 54 -6.26 8.51 -29.33
CA GLY A 54 -6.23 7.45 -28.30
C GLY A 54 -4.90 6.69 -28.20
N ARG A 55 -3.96 6.92 -29.13
CA ARG A 55 -2.59 6.39 -29.06
C ARG A 55 -1.69 7.12 -28.06
N ARG A 56 -1.97 8.40 -27.76
CA ARG A 56 -1.15 9.25 -26.88
C ARG A 56 -1.88 9.66 -25.60
N PHE A 57 -3.21 9.72 -25.64
CA PHE A 57 -4.05 10.12 -24.51
C PHE A 57 -5.12 9.08 -24.20
N LYS A 58 -5.52 8.97 -22.94
CA LYS A 58 -6.63 8.10 -22.54
C LYS A 58 -7.96 8.80 -22.78
N ILE A 59 -8.68 8.39 -23.82
CA ILE A 59 -10.00 8.94 -24.14
C ILE A 59 -11.08 8.13 -23.40
N ILE A 60 -11.99 8.83 -22.71
CA ILE A 60 -13.12 8.26 -21.99
C ILE A 60 -14.39 8.93 -22.49
N TYR A 61 -15.25 8.18 -23.18
CA TYR A 61 -16.53 8.71 -23.62
C TYR A 61 -17.57 8.68 -22.50
N TYR A 62 -18.34 9.76 -22.37
CA TYR A 62 -19.38 9.86 -21.37
C TYR A 62 -20.71 10.36 -21.94
N LYS A 63 -21.80 10.06 -21.24
CA LYS A 63 -23.15 10.58 -21.56
C LYS A 63 -23.74 11.12 -20.27
N ARG A 64 -23.96 12.43 -20.19
CA ARG A 64 -24.42 13.18 -18.99
C ARG A 64 -23.44 13.18 -17.80
N LYS A 65 -22.85 12.04 -17.45
CA LYS A 65 -21.89 11.89 -16.34
C LYS A 65 -20.65 11.13 -16.80
N VAL A 66 -19.48 11.62 -16.38
CA VAL A 66 -18.20 10.97 -16.63
C VAL A 66 -18.11 9.67 -15.83
N PRO A 67 -17.83 8.52 -16.47
CA PRO A 67 -17.74 7.26 -15.75
C PRO A 67 -16.44 7.19 -14.93
N LEU A 68 -16.56 6.88 -13.64
CA LEU A 68 -15.42 6.82 -12.72
C LEU A 68 -14.53 5.59 -12.98
N ARG A 69 -15.14 4.43 -13.27
CA ARG A 69 -14.41 3.16 -13.41
C ARG A 69 -13.28 3.21 -14.45
N PRO A 70 -13.48 3.70 -15.69
CA PRO A 70 -12.39 3.78 -16.67
C PRO A 70 -11.26 4.76 -16.28
N ILE A 71 -11.55 5.74 -15.43
CA ILE A 71 -10.53 6.65 -14.87
C ILE A 71 -9.69 5.87 -13.86
N LEU A 72 -10.35 5.22 -12.90
CA LEU A 72 -9.66 4.41 -11.88
C LEU A 72 -8.82 3.30 -12.50
N ASP A 73 -9.35 2.58 -13.48
CA ASP A 73 -8.62 1.52 -14.19
C ASP A 73 -7.33 2.06 -14.84
N TYR A 74 -7.41 3.27 -15.43
CA TYR A 74 -6.24 3.91 -16.01
C TYR A 74 -5.21 4.34 -14.96
N LEU A 75 -5.65 5.00 -13.89
CA LEU A 75 -4.76 5.43 -12.81
C LEU A 75 -4.09 4.24 -12.11
N ASN A 76 -4.85 3.17 -11.84
CA ASN A 76 -4.33 1.92 -11.27
C ASN A 76 -3.30 1.26 -12.19
N SER A 77 -3.48 1.32 -13.51
CA SER A 77 -2.48 0.80 -14.46
C SER A 77 -1.15 1.56 -14.38
N LYS A 78 -1.18 2.88 -14.15
CA LYS A 78 0.02 3.69 -13.97
C LYS A 78 0.72 3.40 -12.67
N GLU A 79 -0.06 3.26 -11.60
CA GLU A 79 0.46 2.87 -10.30
C GLU A 79 1.09 1.47 -10.34
N ALA A 80 0.48 0.50 -11.03
CA ALA A 80 1.03 -0.84 -11.19
C ALA A 80 2.39 -0.84 -11.91
N VAL A 81 2.54 -0.03 -12.97
CA VAL A 81 3.82 0.14 -13.67
C VAL A 81 4.88 0.76 -12.76
N LEU A 82 4.52 1.81 -12.00
CA LEU A 82 5.44 2.43 -11.04
C LEU A 82 5.86 1.46 -9.94
N ARG A 83 4.91 0.73 -9.35
CA ARG A 83 5.13 -0.29 -8.33
C ARG A 83 6.13 -1.33 -8.82
N GLU A 84 5.92 -1.90 -10.00
CA GLU A 84 6.83 -2.92 -10.54
C GLU A 84 8.24 -2.36 -10.82
N THR A 85 8.32 -1.12 -11.32
CA THR A 85 9.60 -0.45 -11.55
C THR A 85 10.35 -0.23 -10.25
N GLN A 86 9.69 0.37 -9.24
CA GLN A 86 10.27 0.60 -7.93
C GLN A 86 10.64 -0.70 -7.23
N ARG A 87 9.80 -1.73 -7.29
CA ARG A 87 10.07 -3.06 -6.74
C ARG A 87 11.37 -3.65 -7.30
N LYS A 88 11.58 -3.59 -8.63
CA LYS A 88 12.83 -4.04 -9.26
C LYS A 88 14.04 -3.25 -8.76
N HIS A 89 13.94 -1.92 -8.68
CA HIS A 89 15.04 -1.10 -8.15
C HIS A 89 15.34 -1.36 -6.66
N LEU A 90 14.31 -1.66 -5.87
CA LEU A 90 14.46 -1.96 -4.45
C LEU A 90 15.05 -3.35 -4.18
N ARG A 91 14.84 -4.33 -5.08
CA ARG A 91 15.39 -5.69 -4.92
C ARG A 91 16.91 -5.69 -4.76
N ASP A 92 17.61 -4.88 -5.55
CA ASP A 92 19.07 -4.82 -5.55
C ASP A 92 19.64 -3.81 -4.54
N ARG A 93 18.77 -3.03 -3.89
CA ARG A 93 19.16 -1.98 -2.94
C ARG A 93 19.18 -2.51 -1.51
N GLU A 94 20.12 -2.03 -0.72
CA GLU A 94 20.10 -2.27 0.72
C GLU A 94 19.03 -1.39 1.39
N LEU A 95 18.09 -2.04 2.10
CA LEU A 95 17.08 -1.36 2.88
C LEU A 95 17.66 -1.09 4.27
N LYS A 96 17.93 0.17 4.57
CA LYS A 96 18.35 0.59 5.91
C LYS A 96 17.12 0.59 6.81
N VAL A 97 17.16 -0.27 7.82
CA VAL A 97 16.12 -0.36 8.85
C VAL A 97 16.80 -0.07 10.17
N GLU A 98 16.22 0.85 10.94
CA GLU A 98 16.79 1.31 12.20
C GLU A 98 15.73 1.26 13.30
N GLY A 99 16.18 0.88 14.50
CA GLY A 99 15.32 0.82 15.67
C GLY A 99 14.56 -0.50 15.83
N PRO A 100 13.77 -0.61 16.91
CA PRO A 100 13.07 -1.83 17.29
C PRO A 100 11.87 -2.14 16.38
N PHE A 101 11.24 -1.09 15.83
CA PHE A 101 10.08 -1.15 14.95
C PHE A 101 10.25 -0.17 13.80
N THR A 102 9.89 -0.60 12.60
CA THR A 102 9.82 0.28 11.43
C THR A 102 8.64 -0.17 10.57
N THR A 103 7.81 0.77 10.12
CA THR A 103 6.71 0.41 9.22
C THR A 103 7.17 0.44 7.77
N THR A 104 6.49 -0.32 6.92
CA THR A 104 6.69 -0.25 5.46
C THR A 104 6.35 1.14 4.90
N ALA A 105 5.43 1.86 5.55
CA ALA A 105 5.10 3.24 5.22
C ALA A 105 6.29 4.18 5.49
N ASP A 106 6.97 4.05 6.63
CA ASP A 106 8.16 4.85 6.97
C ASP A 106 9.29 4.61 5.96
N ILE A 107 9.56 3.34 5.63
CA ILE A 107 10.58 2.98 4.62
C ILE A 107 10.21 3.54 3.25
N ALA A 108 8.93 3.47 2.87
CA ALA A 108 8.46 3.97 1.60
C ALA A 108 8.55 5.49 1.51
N GLU A 109 8.29 6.20 2.60
CA GLU A 109 8.48 7.65 2.68
C GLU A 109 9.96 8.04 2.57
N GLN A 110 10.84 7.38 3.32
CA GLN A 110 12.28 7.63 3.28
C GLN A 110 12.90 7.40 1.89
N LEU A 111 12.39 6.44 1.15
CA LEU A 111 12.88 6.08 -0.18
C LEU A 111 12.11 6.76 -1.32
N ASP A 112 11.08 7.55 -1.00
CA ASP A 112 10.10 8.14 -1.92
C ASP A 112 9.52 7.14 -2.94
N VAL A 113 9.04 6.00 -2.43
CA VAL A 113 8.43 4.92 -3.21
C VAL A 113 7.00 4.63 -2.75
N LEU A 114 6.30 3.78 -3.49
CA LEU A 114 5.03 3.21 -3.06
C LEU A 114 5.26 2.19 -1.93
N GLU A 115 4.47 2.28 -0.87
CA GLU A 115 4.49 1.32 0.26
C GLU A 115 4.32 -0.12 -0.22
N GLU A 116 3.44 -0.32 -1.19
CA GLU A 116 3.18 -1.61 -1.80
C GLU A 116 4.42 -2.21 -2.50
N ALA A 117 5.30 -1.39 -3.07
CA ALA A 117 6.56 -1.87 -3.64
C ALA A 117 7.54 -2.34 -2.55
N VAL A 118 7.56 -1.67 -1.39
CA VAL A 118 8.36 -2.10 -0.22
C VAL A 118 7.84 -3.42 0.33
N LYS A 119 6.51 -3.54 0.51
CA LYS A 119 5.87 -4.79 0.97
C LYS A 119 6.22 -5.97 0.06
N ASP A 120 6.12 -5.81 -1.25
CA ASP A 120 6.47 -6.88 -2.20
C ASP A 120 7.91 -7.37 -2.02
N VAL A 121 8.86 -6.43 -1.88
CA VAL A 121 10.27 -6.80 -1.66
C VAL A 121 10.46 -7.51 -0.33
N LEU A 122 9.83 -7.05 0.74
CA LEU A 122 9.94 -7.67 2.08
C LEU A 122 9.23 -9.03 2.19
N GLN A 123 8.27 -9.32 1.32
CA GLN A 123 7.67 -10.66 1.20
C GLN A 123 8.63 -11.65 0.54
N GLU A 124 9.43 -11.20 -0.42
CA GLU A 124 10.37 -12.03 -1.17
C GLU A 124 11.75 -12.14 -0.51
N ARG A 125 12.13 -11.13 0.30
CA ARG A 125 13.45 -11.00 0.91
C ARG A 125 13.35 -10.77 2.42
N ARG A 126 14.15 -11.52 3.18
CA ARG A 126 14.35 -11.28 4.61
C ARG A 126 15.42 -10.22 4.85
N ILE A 127 15.21 -9.40 5.89
CA ILE A 127 16.21 -8.49 6.43
C ILE A 127 16.84 -9.17 7.66
N PRO A 128 18.17 -9.41 7.67
CA PRO A 128 18.83 -10.04 8.81
C PRO A 128 18.56 -9.30 10.12
N GLY A 129 18.20 -10.05 11.17
CA GLY A 129 17.88 -9.48 12.48
C GLY A 129 16.50 -8.84 12.59
N TYR A 130 15.66 -8.92 11.55
CA TYR A 130 14.29 -8.40 11.56
C TYR A 130 13.29 -9.44 11.07
N ARG A 131 12.07 -9.35 11.62
CA ARG A 131 10.92 -10.14 11.19
C ARG A 131 9.86 -9.24 10.57
N PHE A 132 9.37 -9.63 9.40
CA PHE A 132 8.35 -8.90 8.67
C PHE A 132 6.95 -9.41 9.01
N LEU A 133 6.07 -8.50 9.46
CA LEU A 133 4.71 -8.75 9.91
C LEU A 133 3.67 -8.11 8.97
N GLY A 134 3.89 -8.20 7.66
CA GLY A 134 2.98 -7.74 6.60
C GLY A 134 3.09 -6.25 6.27
N ASP A 135 3.22 -5.38 7.25
CA ASP A 135 3.43 -3.94 7.06
C ASP A 135 4.37 -3.32 8.10
N VAL A 136 4.87 -4.11 9.05
CA VAL A 136 5.82 -3.70 10.10
C VAL A 136 7.00 -4.67 10.12
N LEU A 137 8.20 -4.14 10.30
CA LEU A 137 9.39 -4.88 10.65
C LEU A 137 9.66 -4.70 12.15
N ILE A 138 9.87 -5.82 12.84
CA ILE A 138 10.27 -5.86 14.24
C ILE A 138 11.67 -6.48 14.34
N SER A 139 12.55 -5.91 15.16
CA SER A 139 13.87 -6.52 15.41
C SER A 139 13.72 -7.83 16.18
N GLU A 140 14.52 -8.84 15.86
CA GLU A 140 14.53 -10.13 16.57
C GLU A 140 14.87 -9.93 18.06
N VAL A 141 15.71 -8.94 18.39
CA VAL A 141 16.02 -8.56 19.78
C VAL A 141 14.77 -8.12 20.54
N THR A 142 13.97 -7.24 19.93
CA THR A 142 12.72 -6.76 20.53
C THR A 142 11.67 -7.85 20.60
N LEU A 143 11.60 -8.71 19.58
CA LEU A 143 10.67 -9.83 19.55
C LEU A 143 10.95 -10.81 20.70
N ASN A 144 12.22 -11.16 20.93
CA ASN A 144 12.64 -12.00 22.05
C ASN A 144 12.33 -11.34 23.40
N LEU A 145 12.57 -10.02 23.53
CA LEU A 145 12.24 -9.29 24.75
C LEU A 145 10.72 -9.34 25.04
N ILE A 146 9.88 -9.21 24.00
CA ILE A 146 8.44 -9.35 24.15
C ILE A 146 8.08 -10.77 24.61
N GLU A 147 8.66 -11.79 23.97
CA GLU A 147 8.43 -13.20 24.32
C GLU A 147 8.80 -13.51 25.78
N GLU A 148 9.96 -13.05 26.23
CA GLU A 148 10.42 -13.21 27.61
C GLU A 148 9.43 -12.57 28.60
N ARG A 149 8.99 -11.34 28.32
CA ARG A 149 8.05 -10.61 29.17
C ARG A 149 6.67 -11.24 29.22
N LEU A 150 6.17 -11.73 28.08
CA LEU A 150 4.91 -12.45 28.02
C LEU A 150 4.99 -13.78 28.76
N THR A 151 6.08 -14.53 28.59
CA THR A 151 6.31 -15.81 29.27
C THR A 151 6.36 -15.63 30.79
N GLN A 152 7.15 -14.69 31.29
CA GLN A 152 7.20 -14.35 32.72
C GLN A 152 5.81 -14.04 33.28
N ARG A 153 5.04 -13.22 32.55
CA ARG A 153 3.71 -12.82 33.01
C ARG A 153 2.70 -13.97 33.01
N ILE A 154 2.84 -14.93 32.10
CA ILE A 154 2.01 -16.15 32.05
C ILE A 154 2.39 -17.12 33.18
N GLU A 155 3.66 -17.19 33.56
CA GLU A 155 4.11 -17.99 34.71
C GLU A 155 3.56 -17.44 36.03
N GLU A 156 3.36 -16.12 36.14
CA GLU A 156 2.71 -15.47 37.29
C GLU A 156 1.19 -15.69 37.35
N GLY A 157 0.55 -16.11 36.25
CA GLY A 157 -0.88 -16.37 36.20
C GLY A 157 -1.52 -16.17 34.83
N VAL A 158 -2.85 -16.09 34.81
CA VAL A 158 -3.61 -15.93 33.57
C VAL A 158 -3.38 -14.53 32.99
N LEU A 159 -3.02 -14.47 31.71
CA LEU A 159 -2.83 -13.21 30.98
C LEU A 159 -3.97 -12.97 29.98
N THR A 160 -4.63 -11.82 30.11
CA THR A 160 -5.67 -11.40 29.16
C THR A 160 -5.06 -10.84 27.88
N LEU A 161 -5.82 -10.87 26.77
CA LEU A 161 -5.41 -10.27 25.50
C LEU A 161 -5.14 -8.76 25.64
N ASN A 162 -5.92 -8.07 26.48
CA ASN A 162 -5.75 -6.64 26.70
C ASN A 162 -4.45 -6.33 27.45
N GLU A 163 -4.13 -7.09 28.50
CA GLU A 163 -2.86 -6.93 29.22
C GLU A 163 -1.66 -7.25 28.32
N ALA A 164 -1.74 -8.33 27.52
CA ALA A 164 -0.70 -8.68 26.56
C ALA A 164 -0.51 -7.57 25.50
N THR A 165 -1.62 -7.01 25.00
CA THR A 165 -1.61 -5.88 24.06
C THR A 165 -0.92 -4.68 24.66
N GLN A 166 -1.28 -4.28 25.88
CA GLN A 166 -0.66 -3.15 26.57
C GLN A 166 0.84 -3.39 26.83
N LEU A 167 1.24 -4.62 27.13
CA LEU A 167 2.64 -4.98 27.32
C LEU A 167 3.43 -4.79 26.03
N ILE A 168 2.90 -5.29 24.91
CA ILE A 168 3.51 -5.17 23.59
C ILE A 168 3.61 -3.70 23.18
N GLU A 169 2.53 -2.93 23.33
CA GLU A 169 2.49 -1.50 23.00
C GLU A 169 3.47 -0.68 23.84
N LYS A 170 3.62 -0.98 25.14
CA LYS A 170 4.61 -0.34 26.03
C LYS A 170 6.05 -0.57 25.58
N LEU A 171 6.33 -1.69 24.91
CA LEU A 171 7.63 -2.00 24.33
C LEU A 171 7.82 -1.38 22.93
N GLY A 172 6.86 -0.59 22.45
CA GLY A 172 6.85 0.04 21.13
C GLY A 172 6.20 -0.82 20.03
N GLY A 173 5.62 -1.96 20.42
CA GLY A 173 5.04 -2.92 19.49
C GLY A 173 3.79 -2.42 18.78
N VAL A 174 3.76 -2.64 17.48
CA VAL A 174 2.61 -2.37 16.61
C VAL A 174 2.02 -3.72 16.19
N ARG A 175 0.68 -3.82 16.10
CA ARG A 175 -0.06 -5.06 15.81
C ARG A 175 0.17 -6.19 16.83
N PRO A 176 -0.28 -6.01 18.09
CA PRO A 176 -0.13 -7.01 19.15
C PRO A 176 -0.58 -8.42 18.77
N THR A 177 -1.73 -8.54 18.09
CA THR A 177 -2.27 -9.85 17.68
C THR A 177 -1.37 -10.61 16.70
N ARG A 178 -0.72 -9.91 15.76
CA ARG A 178 0.24 -10.55 14.84
C ARG A 178 1.55 -10.92 15.53
N ILE A 179 2.01 -10.09 16.47
CA ILE A 179 3.20 -10.40 17.27
C ILE A 179 2.96 -11.68 18.08
N LEU A 180 1.78 -11.79 18.71
CA LEU A 180 1.37 -13.00 19.44
C LEU A 180 1.34 -14.24 18.55
N GLU A 181 0.72 -14.15 17.37
CA GLU A 181 0.67 -15.24 16.39
C GLU A 181 2.07 -15.72 15.99
N VAL A 182 3.00 -14.79 15.76
CA VAL A 182 4.39 -15.10 15.37
C VAL A 182 5.25 -15.67 16.49
N LEU A 183 4.82 -15.45 17.74
CA LEU A 183 5.43 -16.02 18.94
C LEU A 183 4.71 -17.30 19.40
N ASP A 184 3.88 -17.90 18.52
CA ASP A 184 3.12 -19.12 18.78
C ASP A 184 2.17 -19.01 19.99
N TYR A 185 1.60 -17.81 20.22
CA TYR A 185 0.51 -17.61 21.17
C TYR A 185 -0.85 -17.68 20.47
N VAL A 186 -1.76 -18.43 21.09
CA VAL A 186 -3.15 -18.57 20.65
C VAL A 186 -4.04 -17.67 21.52
N ILE A 187 -5.02 -17.03 20.87
CA ILE A 187 -6.04 -16.22 21.54
C ILE A 187 -7.27 -17.11 21.82
N GLU A 188 -7.55 -17.34 23.10
CA GLU A 188 -8.70 -18.09 23.56
C GLU A 188 -9.89 -17.15 23.81
N TRP A 189 -10.88 -17.21 22.93
CA TRP A 189 -12.10 -16.41 22.99
C TRP A 189 -13.11 -17.02 23.96
N HIS A 190 -13.52 -16.23 24.96
CA HIS A 190 -14.56 -16.62 25.92
C HIS A 190 -15.84 -15.83 25.63
N GLY A 191 -16.48 -16.16 24.49
CA GLY A 191 -17.65 -15.47 23.96
C GLY A 191 -17.29 -14.30 23.02
N ILE A 192 -18.24 -13.39 22.83
CA ILE A 192 -18.09 -12.22 21.93
C ILE A 192 -17.40 -11.02 22.58
N ASP A 193 -17.11 -11.10 23.88
CA ASP A 193 -16.49 -10.01 24.63
C ASP A 193 -14.96 -10.11 24.51
N PRO A 194 -14.30 -9.20 23.75
CA PRO A 194 -12.87 -9.24 23.54
C PRO A 194 -12.08 -9.01 24.83
N THR A 195 -12.68 -8.42 25.87
CA THR A 195 -12.01 -8.20 27.16
C THR A 195 -11.82 -9.49 27.96
N LYS A 196 -12.61 -10.53 27.64
CA LYS A 196 -12.50 -11.87 28.24
C LYS A 196 -11.55 -12.79 27.49
N ALA A 197 -11.03 -12.35 26.34
CA ALA A 197 -10.07 -13.11 25.58
C ALA A 197 -8.75 -13.25 26.38
N ARG A 198 -8.20 -14.45 26.35
CA ARG A 198 -6.94 -14.80 27.04
C ARG A 198 -5.92 -15.24 26.02
N ILE A 199 -4.64 -15.17 26.37
CA ILE A 199 -3.58 -15.72 25.54
C ILE A 199 -2.97 -16.93 26.22
N ARG A 200 -2.65 -17.95 25.42
CA ARG A 200 -1.95 -19.16 25.86
C ARG A 200 -0.87 -19.49 24.85
N ARG A 201 0.31 -19.90 25.32
CA ARG A 201 1.35 -20.40 24.43
C ARG A 201 0.93 -21.75 23.87
N GLU A 202 1.01 -21.94 22.57
CA GLU A 202 0.80 -23.26 21.98
C GLU A 202 1.96 -24.17 22.42
N PRO A 203 1.72 -25.34 23.03
CA PRO A 203 2.78 -26.28 23.32
C PRO A 203 3.33 -26.76 21.98
N GLY A 204 4.59 -26.39 21.67
CA GLY A 204 5.20 -26.65 20.37
C GLY A 204 5.01 -28.10 19.93
N VAL A 205 4.46 -28.28 18.73
CA VAL A 205 4.49 -29.57 18.04
C VAL A 205 5.96 -29.89 17.81
N THR A 206 6.44 -30.87 18.58
CA THR A 206 7.82 -31.39 18.49
C THR A 206 8.03 -32.13 17.18
#